data_AF-A0A0E3PEP0-F1
#
_entry.id   AF-A0A0E3PEP0-F1
#
_cell.length_a   1.000
_cell.length_b   1.000
_cell.length_c   1.000
_cell.angle_alpha   90.00
_cell.angle_beta   90.00
_cell.angle_gamma   90.00
#
_symmetry.space_group_name_H-M   'P 1'
#
loop_
_entity.id
_entity.type
_entity.pdbx_description
1 polymer ?
#
loop_
_entity_poly.entity_id
_entity_poly.type
_entity_poly.pdbx_seq_one_letter_code
_entity_poly.pdbx_strand_id
1 'polypeptide(L)'
;MPFNSDENLKTLSKLIINETYPNSDGYKGWFEEYPMKFDKEAEENFNFDFNKEKDIIALIFLATIWNMPNYRWENSVGLVAVLHKENLLDIEKWSSQSFIESLDKNELVSKMNNLGSELLGYRGNLYIKGGKDGVFQRLNIVAREYDFLRETLQIDEILKGNVPKLDHNIFPKFDNPRLMVEVKGKNNNTIRKPVLRVKVPLILRELKCCNKIEISGEYCCVPDTKVKQMMKIIGYNPCLDYDTSSVINNSKIIYKYFGSHYDLPLFDFSDKCSKEKDKECDKRSCAVFNYCAKL
;
A
#
# COMPACT_ATOMS: atom_id res chain seq x y z
N MET A 1 -4.37 2.79 -31.39
CA MET A 1 -3.19 3.53 -30.89
C MET A 1 -1.95 2.83 -31.41
N PRO A 2 -1.11 3.46 -32.24
CA PRO A 2 0.08 2.84 -32.83
C PRO A 2 1.25 2.63 -31.83
N PHE A 3 1.02 2.83 -30.53
CA PHE A 3 2.07 3.00 -29.52
C PHE A 3 2.36 1.76 -28.63
N ASN A 4 1.73 0.61 -28.90
CA ASN A 4 1.80 -0.58 -28.03
C ASN A 4 2.86 -1.61 -28.46
N SER A 5 4.03 -1.19 -28.96
CA SER A 5 5.15 -2.12 -29.07
C SER A 5 5.78 -2.33 -27.69
N ASP A 6 6.22 -3.56 -27.40
CA ASP A 6 6.89 -3.92 -26.14
C ASP A 6 8.14 -3.05 -25.88
N GLU A 7 8.83 -2.67 -26.95
CA GLU A 7 10.02 -1.82 -26.92
C GLU A 7 9.69 -0.38 -26.50
N ASN A 8 8.62 0.22 -27.04
CA ASN A 8 8.20 1.56 -26.67
C ASN A 8 7.82 1.64 -25.18
N LEU A 9 7.13 0.61 -24.67
CA LEU A 9 6.74 0.51 -23.27
C LEU A 9 7.94 0.36 -22.32
N LYS A 10 8.95 -0.42 -22.73
CA LYS A 10 10.23 -0.52 -22.00
C LYS A 10 10.95 0.81 -21.93
N THR A 11 11.05 1.54 -23.05
CA THR A 11 11.69 2.86 -23.09
C THR A 11 10.94 3.85 -22.21
N LEU A 12 9.60 3.88 -22.29
CA LEU A 12 8.79 4.76 -21.46
C LEU A 12 8.93 4.46 -19.96
N SER A 13 9.00 3.19 -19.57
CA SER A 13 9.19 2.81 -18.16
C SER A 13 10.53 3.27 -17.61
N LYS A 14 11.61 3.13 -18.40
CA LYS A 14 12.93 3.64 -18.02
C LYS A 14 12.92 5.15 -17.82
N LEU A 15 12.20 5.90 -18.67
CA LEU A 15 12.04 7.34 -18.50
C LEU A 15 11.30 7.68 -17.20
N ILE A 16 10.21 6.96 -16.89
CA ILE A 16 9.46 7.16 -15.65
C ILE A 16 10.33 6.85 -14.43
N ILE A 17 11.07 5.75 -14.44
CA ILE A 17 12.01 5.38 -13.37
C ILE A 17 13.05 6.48 -13.18
N ASN A 18 13.72 6.93 -14.25
CA ASN A 18 14.74 7.98 -14.15
C ASN A 18 14.18 9.31 -13.60
N GLU A 19 12.93 9.63 -13.89
CA GLU A 19 12.26 10.84 -13.41
C GLU A 19 11.81 10.74 -11.95
N THR A 20 11.44 9.55 -11.49
CA THR A 20 10.88 9.36 -10.13
C THR A 20 11.92 8.87 -9.13
N TYR A 21 12.83 8.02 -9.57
CA TYR A 21 13.87 7.36 -8.78
C TYR A 21 15.24 7.46 -9.50
N PRO A 22 15.77 8.68 -9.73
CA PRO A 22 17.04 8.87 -10.43
C PRO A 22 18.18 8.19 -9.67
N ASN A 23 19.01 7.42 -10.38
CA ASN A 23 20.18 6.70 -9.84
C ASN A 23 19.84 5.67 -8.75
N SER A 24 18.58 5.22 -8.63
CA SER A 24 18.20 4.13 -7.73
C SER A 24 18.41 2.76 -8.39
N ASP A 25 18.94 1.82 -7.62
CA ASP A 25 19.10 0.41 -7.96
C ASP A 25 17.84 -0.44 -7.69
N GLY A 26 16.83 0.13 -7.04
CA GLY A 26 15.55 -0.53 -6.78
C GLY A 26 14.84 0.04 -5.57
N TYR A 27 13.71 -0.58 -5.23
CA TYR A 27 12.93 -0.24 -4.05
C TYR A 27 13.59 -0.73 -2.76
N LYS A 28 13.79 0.18 -1.81
CA LYS A 28 14.46 -0.13 -0.53
C LYS A 28 13.51 -0.39 0.64
N GLY A 29 12.21 -0.18 0.44
CA GLY A 29 11.19 -0.32 1.49
C GLY A 29 10.46 0.99 1.74
N TRP A 30 9.20 0.91 2.18
CA TRP A 30 8.29 2.06 2.10
C TRP A 30 8.76 3.21 2.98
N PHE A 31 9.26 2.89 4.16
CA PHE A 31 9.73 3.86 5.14
C PHE A 31 11.14 4.39 4.83
N GLU A 32 11.91 3.71 3.98
CA GLU A 32 13.15 4.25 3.44
C GLU A 32 12.88 5.25 2.31
N GLU A 33 11.94 4.95 1.40
CA GLU A 33 11.57 5.85 0.30
C GLU A 33 10.74 7.06 0.78
N TYR A 34 9.92 6.87 1.82
CA TYR A 34 9.06 7.90 2.39
C TYR A 34 9.34 8.04 3.89
N PRO A 35 10.49 8.63 4.28
CA PRO A 35 10.89 8.75 5.67
C PRO A 35 9.88 9.58 6.47
N MET A 36 9.56 9.10 7.65
CA MET A 36 8.61 9.72 8.57
C MET A 36 9.21 9.74 9.98
N LYS A 37 9.04 10.85 10.70
CA LYS A 37 9.46 10.97 12.09
C LYS A 37 8.26 10.99 13.03
N PHE A 38 8.40 10.36 14.19
CA PHE A 38 7.35 10.34 15.21
C PHE A 38 7.09 11.70 15.85
N ASP A 39 8.10 12.57 15.83
CA ASP A 39 8.06 13.95 16.30
C ASP A 39 8.86 14.82 15.34
N LYS A 40 8.48 16.10 15.20
CA LYS A 40 9.21 17.05 14.34
C LYS A 40 10.68 17.20 14.74
N GLU A 41 10.97 16.99 16.02
CA GLU A 41 12.29 17.13 16.63
C GLU A 41 13.07 15.82 16.68
N ALA A 42 12.45 14.68 16.32
CA ALA A 42 13.14 13.40 16.37
C ALA A 42 14.31 13.36 15.37
N GLU A 43 15.44 12.80 15.79
CA GLU A 43 16.61 12.66 14.92
C GLU A 43 16.45 11.51 13.93
N GLU A 44 15.83 10.41 14.38
CA GLU A 44 15.66 9.18 13.60
C GLU A 44 14.31 9.09 12.89
N ASN A 45 14.33 8.47 11.70
CA ASN A 45 13.12 8.10 10.98
C ASN A 45 12.56 6.81 11.57
N PHE A 46 11.23 6.72 11.59
CA PHE A 46 10.54 5.48 11.87
C PHE A 46 10.83 4.45 10.78
N ASN A 47 11.26 3.26 11.22
CA ASN A 47 11.42 2.09 10.39
C ASN A 47 10.83 0.88 11.08
N PHE A 48 10.33 -0.06 10.28
CA PHE A 48 9.89 -1.35 10.79
C PHE A 48 11.07 -2.30 11.00
N ASP A 49 11.07 -2.98 12.14
CA ASP A 49 11.89 -4.13 12.45
C ASP A 49 11.00 -5.38 12.42
N PHE A 50 10.93 -6.02 11.26
CA PHE A 50 10.12 -7.24 11.08
C PHE A 50 10.66 -8.49 11.80
N ASN A 51 11.69 -8.37 12.65
CA ASN A 51 11.96 -9.39 13.67
C ASN A 51 11.00 -9.27 14.87
N LYS A 52 10.27 -8.16 14.98
CA LYS A 52 9.27 -7.92 16.02
C LYS A 52 7.88 -8.12 15.44
N GLU A 53 7.08 -8.94 16.12
CA GLU A 53 5.71 -9.22 15.73
C GLU A 53 4.87 -7.94 15.62
N LYS A 54 5.09 -7.00 16.53
CA LYS A 54 4.45 -5.67 16.54
C LYS A 54 4.56 -4.96 15.18
N ASP A 55 5.70 -5.06 14.50
CA ASP A 55 5.94 -4.35 13.25
C ASP A 55 5.34 -5.09 12.05
N ILE A 56 5.23 -6.42 12.14
CA ILE A 56 4.46 -7.22 11.18
C ILE A 56 2.96 -6.92 11.32
N ILE A 57 2.44 -6.79 12.55
CA ILE A 57 1.07 -6.34 12.83
C ILE A 57 0.84 -4.95 12.22
N ALA A 58 1.78 -4.03 12.44
CA ALA A 58 1.74 -2.67 11.89
C ALA A 58 1.62 -2.69 10.36
N LEU A 59 2.41 -3.51 9.67
CA LEU A 59 2.37 -3.68 8.22
C LEU A 59 1.02 -4.22 7.73
N ILE A 60 0.47 -5.23 8.42
CA ILE A 60 -0.85 -5.78 8.08
C ILE A 60 -1.94 -4.72 8.28
N PHE A 61 -1.88 -3.94 9.37
CA PHE A 61 -2.81 -2.85 9.63
C PHE A 61 -2.71 -1.77 8.55
N LEU A 62 -1.50 -1.38 8.17
CA LEU A 62 -1.24 -0.41 7.11
C LEU A 62 -1.85 -0.86 5.78
N ALA A 63 -1.61 -2.12 5.38
CA ALA A 63 -2.18 -2.70 4.17
C ALA A 63 -3.72 -2.74 4.22
N THR A 64 -4.28 -3.08 5.39
CA THR A 64 -5.73 -3.17 5.60
C THR A 64 -6.41 -1.81 5.43
N ILE A 65 -5.85 -0.78 6.07
CA ILE A 65 -6.39 0.58 6.01
C ILE A 65 -6.25 1.13 4.59
N TRP A 66 -5.10 0.92 3.94
CA TRP A 66 -4.85 1.41 2.58
C TRP A 66 -5.64 0.65 1.50
N ASN A 67 -6.16 -0.54 1.80
CA ASN A 67 -7.07 -1.24 0.90
C ASN A 67 -8.47 -0.60 0.84
N MET A 68 -8.75 0.40 1.69
CA MET A 68 -10.04 1.09 1.71
C MET A 68 -10.25 1.95 0.45
N PRO A 69 -11.43 1.85 -0.20
CA PRO A 69 -11.71 2.64 -1.40
C PRO A 69 -11.79 4.12 -1.07
N ASN A 70 -11.17 4.95 -1.92
CA ASN A 70 -11.12 6.41 -1.79
C ASN A 70 -10.54 6.90 -0.45
N TYR A 71 -9.72 6.08 0.19
CA TYR A 71 -9.02 6.44 1.42
C TYR A 71 -7.55 6.72 1.12
N ARG A 72 -7.06 7.82 1.67
CA ARG A 72 -5.69 8.30 1.44
C ARG A 72 -4.69 7.40 2.14
N TRP A 73 -3.59 7.08 1.47
CA TRP A 73 -2.53 6.24 2.04
C TRP A 73 -1.84 6.93 3.21
N GLU A 74 -1.77 8.27 3.17
CA GLU A 74 -1.23 9.12 4.22
C GLU A 74 -1.98 8.91 5.55
N ASN A 75 -3.31 8.70 5.50
CA ASN A 75 -4.09 8.37 6.69
C ASN A 75 -3.69 7.01 7.27
N SER A 76 -3.37 6.03 6.41
CA SER A 76 -2.92 4.69 6.82
C SER A 76 -1.57 4.78 7.54
N VAL A 77 -0.60 5.43 6.91
CA VAL A 77 0.75 5.63 7.46
C VAL A 77 0.68 6.40 8.77
N GLY A 78 -0.03 7.54 8.80
CA GLY A 78 -0.16 8.36 10.00
C GLY A 78 -0.82 7.61 11.16
N LEU A 79 -1.89 6.85 10.90
CA LEU A 79 -2.54 6.09 11.97
C LEU A 79 -1.62 4.98 12.50
N VAL A 80 -1.01 4.19 11.62
CA VAL A 80 -0.12 3.09 12.06
C VAL A 80 1.09 3.61 12.83
N ALA A 81 1.63 4.77 12.45
CA ALA A 81 2.68 5.44 13.21
C ALA A 81 2.23 5.76 14.64
N VAL A 82 1.06 6.37 14.82
CA VAL A 82 0.51 6.67 16.14
C VAL A 82 0.24 5.40 16.93
N LEU A 83 -0.38 4.38 16.32
CA LEU A 83 -0.63 3.11 17.00
C LEU A 83 0.67 2.43 17.46
N HIS A 84 1.74 2.54 16.67
CA HIS A 84 3.05 2.02 17.03
C HIS A 84 3.64 2.78 18.22
N LYS A 85 3.71 4.11 18.12
CA LYS A 85 4.24 5.02 19.15
C LYS A 85 3.54 4.86 20.50
N GLU A 86 2.21 4.78 20.47
CA GLU A 86 1.36 4.67 21.67
C GLU A 86 1.27 3.24 22.20
N ASN A 87 2.02 2.30 21.62
CA ASN A 87 2.01 0.88 21.98
C ASN A 87 0.62 0.24 21.92
N LEU A 88 -0.16 0.61 20.91
CA LEU A 88 -1.52 0.12 20.67
C LEU A 88 -1.57 -1.00 19.62
N LEU A 89 -0.44 -1.51 19.15
CA LEU A 89 -0.37 -2.62 18.18
C LEU A 89 -0.43 -3.99 18.89
N ASP A 90 -1.58 -4.27 19.51
CA ASP A 90 -1.85 -5.46 20.30
C ASP A 90 -3.09 -6.18 19.76
N ILE A 91 -2.90 -7.38 19.20
CA ILE A 91 -3.96 -8.14 18.52
C ILE A 91 -5.07 -8.55 19.50
N GLU A 92 -4.75 -8.93 20.73
CA GLU A 92 -5.75 -9.34 21.72
C GLU A 92 -6.69 -8.18 22.02
N LYS A 93 -6.13 -6.98 22.24
CA LYS A 93 -6.93 -5.76 22.44
C LYS A 93 -7.76 -5.42 21.21
N TRP A 94 -7.17 -5.38 20.01
CA TRP A 94 -7.90 -5.03 18.78
C TRP A 94 -8.99 -6.04 18.40
N SER A 95 -8.90 -7.28 18.88
CA SER A 95 -9.97 -8.27 18.71
C SER A 95 -11.23 -7.94 19.52
N SER A 96 -11.09 -7.12 20.57
CA SER A 96 -12.18 -6.71 21.47
C SER A 96 -12.91 -5.45 21.00
N GLN A 97 -14.24 -5.55 20.93
CA GLN A 97 -15.10 -4.39 20.64
C GLN A 97 -15.05 -3.33 21.75
N SER A 98 -14.91 -3.73 23.01
CA SER A 98 -14.84 -2.78 24.14
C SER A 98 -13.57 -1.93 24.10
N PHE A 99 -12.45 -2.51 23.66
CA PHE A 99 -11.22 -1.75 23.44
C PHE A 99 -11.42 -0.69 22.35
N ILE A 100 -12.03 -1.06 21.22
CA ILE A 100 -12.32 -0.13 20.13
C ILE A 100 -13.21 1.02 20.58
N GLU A 101 -14.23 0.74 21.39
CA GLU A 101 -15.14 1.74 21.96
C GLU A 101 -14.45 2.63 23.00
N SER A 102 -13.38 2.15 23.64
CA SER A 102 -12.59 2.93 24.60
C SER A 102 -11.60 3.90 23.94
N LEU A 103 -11.29 3.74 22.65
CA LEU A 103 -10.32 4.60 21.95
C LEU A 103 -10.90 5.98 21.67
N ASP A 104 -10.21 7.04 22.11
CA ASP A 104 -10.51 8.40 21.68
C ASP A 104 -9.99 8.64 20.26
N LYS A 105 -10.92 8.57 19.30
CA LYS A 105 -10.63 8.82 17.89
C LYS A 105 -10.12 10.24 17.63
N ASN A 106 -10.60 11.25 18.35
CA ASN A 106 -10.19 12.63 18.13
C ASN A 106 -8.76 12.83 18.64
N GLU A 107 -8.41 12.20 19.75
CA GLU A 107 -7.04 12.18 20.25
C GLU A 107 -6.08 11.52 19.24
N LEU A 108 -6.45 10.35 18.70
CA LEU A 108 -5.65 9.68 17.67
C LEU A 108 -5.46 10.54 16.42
N VAL A 109 -6.53 11.20 15.93
CA VAL A 109 -6.45 12.13 14.80
C VAL A 109 -5.56 13.32 15.12
N SER A 110 -5.64 13.89 16.33
CA SER A 110 -4.76 14.98 16.78
C SER A 110 -3.29 14.55 16.74
N LYS A 111 -2.97 13.38 17.31
CA LYS A 111 -1.62 12.78 17.28
C LYS A 111 -1.13 12.56 15.85
N MET A 112 -1.98 12.05 14.95
CA MET A 112 -1.63 11.84 13.53
C MET A 112 -1.22 13.15 12.86
N ASN A 113 -1.93 14.25 13.11
CA ASN A 113 -1.65 15.55 12.50
C ASN A 113 -0.45 16.28 13.15
N ASN A 114 0.08 15.78 14.27
CA ASN A 114 1.27 16.31 14.93
C ASN A 114 2.56 15.56 14.55
N LEU A 115 2.49 14.50 13.73
CA LEU A 115 3.66 13.76 13.26
C LEU A 115 4.62 14.65 12.44
N GLY A 116 5.92 14.41 12.60
CA GLY A 116 6.98 15.10 11.87
C GLY A 116 7.20 14.51 10.48
N SER A 117 6.35 14.83 9.51
CA SER A 117 6.57 14.44 8.11
C SER A 117 6.13 15.53 7.14
N GLU A 118 7.08 16.03 6.35
CA GLU A 118 6.78 16.95 5.26
C GLU A 118 5.83 16.30 4.24
N LEU A 119 6.04 15.01 3.94
CA LEU A 119 5.24 14.24 2.98
C LEU A 119 3.77 14.09 3.42
N LEU A 120 3.51 13.85 4.70
CA LEU A 120 2.14 13.79 5.23
C LEU A 120 1.51 15.20 5.30
N GLY A 121 2.31 16.23 5.60
CA GLY A 121 1.85 17.61 5.77
C GLY A 121 1.37 18.29 4.48
N TYR A 122 1.94 17.95 3.31
CA TYR A 122 1.61 18.61 2.03
C TYR A 122 0.18 18.34 1.50
N ARG A 123 -0.58 17.40 2.07
CA ARG A 123 -1.87 16.96 1.51
C ARG A 123 -3.11 17.23 2.37
N GLY A 124 -2.94 17.99 3.45
CA GLY A 124 -4.02 18.42 4.34
C GLY A 124 -4.24 17.49 5.55
N ASN A 125 -5.28 17.79 6.33
CA ASN A 125 -5.51 17.14 7.62
C ASN A 125 -5.81 15.63 7.47
N LEU A 126 -5.03 14.82 8.19
CA LEU A 126 -5.26 13.38 8.28
C LEU A 126 -6.52 13.10 9.09
N TYR A 127 -7.21 12.02 8.75
CA TYR A 127 -8.47 11.65 9.41
C TYR A 127 -8.67 10.14 9.46
N ILE A 128 -9.46 9.67 10.44
CA ILE A 128 -9.86 8.26 10.57
C ILE A 128 -11.29 8.10 10.05
N LYS A 129 -11.53 7.24 9.06
CA LYS A 129 -12.90 6.92 8.62
C LYS A 129 -13.60 6.05 9.68
N GLY A 130 -14.73 6.53 10.21
CA GLY A 130 -15.56 5.77 11.17
C GLY A 130 -16.65 4.93 10.50
N GLY A 131 -17.53 4.35 11.32
CA GLY A 131 -18.70 3.58 10.88
C GLY A 131 -18.46 2.08 10.69
N LYS A 132 -19.52 1.36 10.29
CA LYS A 132 -19.55 -0.11 10.17
C LYS A 132 -18.61 -0.70 9.11
N ASP A 133 -18.08 0.12 8.21
CA ASP A 133 -17.07 -0.27 7.21
C ASP A 133 -15.77 0.54 7.34
N GLY A 134 -15.63 1.27 8.44
CA GLY A 134 -14.53 2.17 8.75
C GLY A 134 -13.25 1.45 9.15
N VAL A 135 -12.26 2.25 9.57
CA VAL A 135 -10.91 1.79 9.89
C VAL A 135 -10.94 0.78 11.04
N PHE A 136 -11.51 1.16 12.19
CA PHE A 136 -11.47 0.30 13.39
C PHE A 136 -12.20 -1.03 13.20
N GLN A 137 -13.33 -1.05 12.47
CA GLN A 137 -14.02 -2.30 12.16
C GLN A 137 -13.15 -3.26 11.33
N ARG A 138 -12.36 -2.73 10.39
CA ARG A 138 -11.47 -3.55 9.56
C ARG A 138 -10.28 -4.06 10.35
N LEU A 139 -9.70 -3.21 11.21
CA LEU A 139 -8.64 -3.63 12.12
C LEU A 139 -9.13 -4.70 13.11
N ASN A 140 -10.37 -4.59 13.60
CA ASN A 140 -10.98 -5.63 14.43
C ASN A 140 -11.08 -6.97 13.71
N ILE A 141 -11.56 -6.98 12.46
CA ILE A 141 -11.66 -8.21 11.65
C ILE A 141 -10.28 -8.85 11.50
N VAL A 142 -9.28 -8.05 11.15
CA VAL A 142 -7.90 -8.53 10.99
C VAL A 142 -7.32 -9.06 12.29
N ALA A 143 -7.58 -8.40 13.42
CA ALA A 143 -7.10 -8.83 14.72
C ALA A 143 -7.77 -10.14 15.17
N ARG A 144 -9.08 -10.28 15.00
CA ARG A 144 -9.81 -11.52 15.31
C ARG A 144 -9.34 -12.71 14.47
N GLU A 145 -8.91 -12.46 13.24
CA GLU A 145 -8.46 -13.48 12.30
C GLU A 145 -6.92 -13.52 12.19
N TYR A 146 -6.21 -12.97 13.18
CA TYR A 146 -4.77 -12.83 13.11
C TYR A 146 -4.06 -14.19 13.07
N ASP A 147 -4.54 -15.20 13.80
CA ASP A 147 -3.96 -16.56 13.75
C ASP A 147 -3.97 -17.14 12.33
N PHE A 148 -5.05 -16.90 11.57
CA PHE A 148 -5.13 -17.30 10.17
C PHE A 148 -4.10 -16.55 9.30
N LEU A 149 -3.92 -15.24 9.55
CA LEU A 149 -2.91 -14.43 8.86
C LEU A 149 -1.49 -14.86 9.24
N ARG A 150 -1.27 -15.20 10.51
CA ARG A 150 -0.02 -15.70 11.09
C ARG A 150 0.42 -16.99 10.40
N GLU A 151 -0.49 -17.93 10.25
CA GLU A 151 -0.27 -19.16 9.49
C GLU A 151 -0.04 -18.87 8.00
N THR A 152 -0.89 -18.04 7.40
CA THR A 152 -0.85 -17.74 5.96
C THR A 152 0.47 -17.09 5.51
N LEU A 153 0.99 -16.16 6.32
CA LEU A 153 2.24 -15.43 6.06
C LEU A 153 3.47 -16.11 6.68
N GLN A 154 3.29 -17.25 7.37
CA GLN A 154 4.35 -17.97 8.09
C GLN A 154 5.12 -17.08 9.08
N ILE A 155 4.39 -16.24 9.84
CA ILE A 155 4.96 -15.23 10.75
C ILE A 155 5.85 -15.87 11.81
N ASP A 156 5.48 -17.04 12.34
CA ASP A 156 6.29 -17.73 13.34
C ASP A 156 7.68 -18.11 12.83
N GLU A 157 7.81 -18.44 11.54
CA GLU A 157 9.10 -18.74 10.94
C GLU A 157 9.94 -17.47 10.79
N ILE A 158 9.31 -16.36 10.39
CA ILE A 158 9.95 -15.04 10.33
C ILE A 158 10.50 -14.63 11.71
N LEU A 159 9.69 -14.78 12.76
CA LEU A 159 10.07 -14.41 14.14
C LEU A 159 11.18 -15.30 14.71
N LYS A 160 11.32 -16.55 14.22
CA LYS A 160 12.46 -17.42 14.54
C LYS A 160 13.73 -17.07 13.76
N GLY A 161 13.67 -16.12 12.83
CA GLY A 161 14.78 -15.72 11.95
C GLY A 161 14.89 -16.56 10.67
N ASN A 162 13.91 -17.42 10.38
CA ASN A 162 13.86 -18.15 9.12
C ASN A 162 13.31 -17.27 8.01
N VAL A 163 13.62 -17.62 6.75
CA VAL A 163 13.12 -16.94 5.55
C VAL A 163 12.19 -17.88 4.80
N PRO A 164 10.90 -17.95 5.18
CA PRO A 164 9.94 -18.83 4.53
C PRO A 164 9.79 -18.52 3.03
N LYS A 165 9.60 -19.58 2.23
CA LYS A 165 9.37 -19.47 0.79
C LYS A 165 7.87 -19.48 0.49
N LEU A 166 7.41 -18.40 -0.12
CA LEU A 166 6.01 -18.17 -0.49
C LEU A 166 5.87 -18.09 -2.02
N ASP A 167 4.66 -18.36 -2.50
CA ASP A 167 4.32 -18.27 -3.92
C ASP A 167 2.93 -17.63 -4.15
N HIS A 168 2.49 -17.61 -5.40
CA HIS A 168 1.22 -17.01 -5.79
C HIS A 168 -0.04 -17.69 -5.19
N ASN A 169 0.08 -18.91 -4.64
CA ASN A 169 -1.05 -19.58 -3.98
C ASN A 169 -1.42 -18.91 -2.65
N ILE A 170 -0.64 -17.94 -2.18
CA ILE A 170 -1.00 -17.13 -1.02
C ILE A 170 -2.20 -16.20 -1.31
N PHE A 171 -2.36 -15.72 -2.54
CA PHE A 171 -3.38 -14.69 -2.84
C PHE A 171 -4.81 -15.17 -2.62
N PRO A 172 -5.24 -16.37 -3.08
CA PRO A 172 -6.57 -16.86 -2.81
C PRO A 172 -6.89 -16.98 -1.31
N LYS A 173 -5.87 -17.18 -0.45
CA LYS A 173 -6.07 -17.24 1.01
C LYS A 173 -6.55 -15.91 1.59
N PHE A 174 -6.29 -14.78 0.95
CA PHE A 174 -6.79 -13.47 1.37
C PHE A 174 -8.20 -13.16 0.85
N ASP A 175 -8.75 -14.00 -0.02
CA ASP A 175 -10.16 -13.96 -0.44
C ASP A 175 -11.03 -14.87 0.44
N ASN A 176 -10.78 -14.84 1.75
CA ASN A 176 -11.40 -15.72 2.73
C ASN A 176 -12.66 -15.07 3.33
N PRO A 177 -13.78 -15.81 3.52
CA PRO A 177 -14.98 -15.31 4.20
C PRO A 177 -14.75 -14.72 5.59
N ARG A 178 -13.67 -15.11 6.28
CA ARG A 178 -13.24 -14.56 7.58
C ARG A 178 -12.69 -13.14 7.47
N LEU A 179 -12.07 -12.81 6.33
CA LEU A 179 -11.45 -11.51 6.04
C LEU A 179 -12.36 -10.59 5.21
N MET A 180 -13.65 -10.56 5.54
CA MET A 180 -14.67 -9.81 4.82
C MET A 180 -15.32 -8.76 5.70
N VAL A 181 -15.52 -7.56 5.15
CA VAL A 181 -16.32 -6.51 5.78
C VAL A 181 -17.60 -6.27 4.99
N GLU A 182 -18.69 -6.07 5.72
CA GLU A 182 -19.97 -5.68 5.14
C GLU A 182 -19.97 -4.19 4.81
N VAL A 183 -20.33 -3.86 3.57
CA VAL A 183 -20.47 -2.47 3.13
C VAL A 183 -21.83 -2.29 2.48
N LYS A 184 -22.39 -1.08 2.60
CA LYS A 184 -23.61 -0.73 1.87
C LYS A 184 -23.31 -0.60 0.37
N GLY A 185 -23.96 -1.42 -0.43
CA GLY A 185 -23.93 -1.38 -1.88
C GLY A 185 -24.93 -0.38 -2.46
N LYS A 186 -25.04 -0.37 -3.80
CA LYS A 186 -26.11 0.36 -4.49
C LYS A 186 -27.47 -0.23 -4.07
N ASN A 187 -28.49 0.62 -3.93
CA ASN A 187 -29.86 0.25 -3.54
C ASN A 187 -30.00 -0.36 -2.12
N ASN A 188 -29.17 0.07 -1.16
CA ASN A 188 -29.20 -0.39 0.24
C ASN A 188 -28.93 -1.90 0.47
N ASN A 189 -28.50 -2.66 -0.54
CA ASN A 189 -28.09 -4.04 -0.34
C ASN A 189 -26.75 -4.13 0.39
N THR A 190 -26.60 -5.07 1.31
CA THR A 190 -25.31 -5.37 1.95
C THR A 190 -24.45 -6.20 0.99
N ILE A 191 -23.23 -5.73 0.71
CA ILE A 191 -22.23 -6.48 -0.05
C ILE A 191 -21.01 -6.75 0.82
N ARG A 192 -20.40 -7.93 0.66
CA ARG A 192 -19.18 -8.30 1.38
C ARG A 192 -17.97 -7.95 0.52
N LYS A 193 -16.99 -7.28 1.11
CA LYS A 193 -15.73 -6.96 0.45
C LYS A 193 -14.54 -7.48 1.26
N PRO A 194 -13.51 -7.99 0.60
CA PRO A 194 -12.31 -8.44 1.29
C PRO A 194 -11.59 -7.24 1.94
N VAL A 195 -11.03 -7.44 3.12
CA VAL A 195 -10.33 -6.37 3.85
C VAL A 195 -8.91 -6.12 3.30
N LEU A 196 -8.27 -7.10 2.66
CA LEU A 196 -6.85 -7.05 2.31
C LEU A 196 -6.49 -7.39 0.84
N ARG A 197 -7.44 -7.80 0.00
CA ARG A 197 -7.14 -8.44 -1.32
C ARG A 197 -6.17 -7.66 -2.23
N VAL A 198 -6.34 -6.35 -2.42
CA VAL A 198 -5.53 -5.56 -3.37
C VAL A 198 -4.16 -5.18 -2.78
N LYS A 199 -4.06 -5.09 -1.46
CA LYS A 199 -2.84 -4.68 -0.75
C LYS A 199 -2.02 -5.86 -0.21
N VAL A 200 -2.35 -7.11 -0.54
CA VAL A 200 -1.48 -8.28 -0.28
C VAL A 200 -0.08 -8.11 -0.88
N PRO A 201 0.09 -7.66 -2.14
CA PRO A 201 1.44 -7.42 -2.69
C PRO A 201 2.27 -6.45 -1.87
N LEU A 202 1.63 -5.48 -1.19
CA LEU A 202 2.34 -4.53 -0.32
C LEU A 202 3.00 -5.26 0.84
N ILE A 203 2.26 -6.12 1.54
CA ILE A 203 2.80 -6.93 2.65
C ILE A 203 3.98 -7.79 2.15
N LEU A 204 3.79 -8.47 1.02
CA LEU A 204 4.80 -9.34 0.43
C LEU A 204 6.06 -8.56 0.01
N ARG A 205 5.88 -7.36 -0.57
CA ARG A 205 6.96 -6.49 -1.00
C ARG A 205 7.81 -6.02 0.17
N GLU A 206 7.19 -5.51 1.24
CA GLU A 206 7.93 -5.03 2.41
C GLU A 206 8.70 -6.16 3.09
N LEU A 207 8.06 -7.32 3.32
CA LEU A 207 8.74 -8.48 3.91
C LEU A 207 9.89 -8.99 3.02
N LYS A 208 9.70 -9.01 1.70
CA LYS A 208 10.74 -9.41 0.74
C LYS A 208 11.94 -8.47 0.77
N CYS A 209 11.71 -7.15 0.72
CA CYS A 209 12.80 -6.16 0.71
C CYS A 209 13.64 -6.21 1.99
N CYS A 210 13.03 -6.56 3.12
CA CYS A 210 13.75 -6.79 4.38
C CYS A 210 14.28 -8.24 4.54
N ASN A 211 14.31 -9.03 3.47
CA ASN A 211 14.78 -10.43 3.46
C ASN A 211 14.08 -11.33 4.49
N LYS A 212 12.79 -11.08 4.77
CA LYS A 212 11.98 -11.89 5.71
C LYS A 212 11.25 -13.03 5.04
N ILE A 213 11.00 -12.93 3.74
CA ILE A 213 10.39 -14.01 2.95
C ILE A 213 11.09 -14.15 1.60
N GLU A 214 11.07 -15.35 1.04
CA GLU A 214 11.43 -15.59 -0.35
C GLU A 214 10.15 -15.67 -1.19
N ILE A 215 9.93 -14.70 -2.07
CA ILE A 215 8.85 -14.70 -3.06
C ILE A 215 9.32 -14.01 -4.34
N SER A 216 8.78 -14.41 -5.49
CA SER A 216 9.09 -13.73 -6.76
C SER A 216 8.58 -12.29 -6.73
N GLY A 217 9.40 -11.36 -7.22
CA GLY A 217 9.06 -9.93 -7.26
C GLY A 217 7.83 -9.62 -8.12
N GLU A 218 7.49 -10.50 -9.06
CA GLU A 218 6.28 -10.37 -9.89
C GLU A 218 4.97 -10.46 -9.09
N TYR A 219 5.02 -10.85 -7.82
CA TYR A 219 3.90 -10.93 -6.88
C TYR A 219 3.89 -9.79 -5.84
N CYS A 220 4.82 -8.83 -5.95
CA CYS A 220 5.03 -7.76 -4.98
C CYS A 220 4.61 -6.38 -5.50
N CYS A 221 4.09 -6.28 -6.73
CA CYS A 221 3.59 -5.01 -7.26
C CYS A 221 2.13 -4.79 -6.86
N VAL A 222 1.78 -3.59 -6.42
CA VAL A 222 0.44 -3.24 -5.96
C VAL A 222 -0.36 -2.56 -7.08
N PRO A 223 -1.29 -3.26 -7.77
CA PRO A 223 -2.08 -2.67 -8.86
C PRO A 223 -3.32 -1.94 -8.32
N ASP A 224 -3.12 -0.93 -7.48
CA ASP A 224 -4.24 -0.15 -6.97
C ASP A 224 -4.86 0.78 -8.04
N THR A 225 -5.94 1.48 -7.70
CA THR A 225 -6.66 2.36 -8.62
C THR A 225 -5.72 3.36 -9.31
N LYS A 226 -4.80 3.97 -8.56
CA LYS A 226 -3.93 5.04 -9.04
C LYS A 226 -2.87 4.47 -9.98
N VAL A 227 -2.25 3.34 -9.60
CA VAL A 227 -1.29 2.63 -10.44
C VAL A 227 -1.96 2.15 -11.73
N LYS A 228 -3.14 1.53 -11.67
CA LYS A 228 -3.89 1.07 -12.86
C LYS A 228 -4.29 2.21 -13.79
N GLN A 229 -4.66 3.38 -13.24
CA GLN A 229 -4.94 4.56 -14.05
C GLN A 229 -3.70 5.01 -14.82
N MET A 230 -2.55 5.09 -14.14
CA MET A 230 -1.31 5.46 -14.80
C MET A 230 -0.91 4.44 -15.87
N MET A 231 -1.03 3.15 -15.55
CA MET A 231 -0.80 2.06 -16.51
C MET A 231 -1.62 2.25 -17.79
N LYS A 232 -2.91 2.57 -17.66
CA LYS A 232 -3.78 2.82 -18.81
C LYS A 232 -3.36 4.05 -19.62
N ILE A 233 -2.93 5.13 -18.96
CA ILE A 233 -2.49 6.38 -19.61
C ILE A 233 -1.26 6.14 -20.48
N ILE A 234 -0.31 5.35 -19.99
CA ILE A 234 0.97 5.08 -20.67
C ILE A 234 0.89 3.95 -21.71
N GLY A 235 -0.28 3.35 -21.91
CA GLY A 235 -0.53 2.34 -22.95
C GLY A 235 -0.47 0.89 -22.49
N TYR A 236 -0.26 0.63 -21.19
CA TYR A 236 -0.50 -0.72 -20.65
C TYR A 236 -2.00 -1.02 -20.67
N ASN A 237 -2.34 -2.29 -20.84
CA ASN A 237 -3.71 -2.79 -20.76
C ASN A 237 -3.92 -3.53 -19.44
N PRO A 238 -4.04 -2.83 -18.28
CA PRO A 238 -4.30 -3.49 -17.02
C PRO A 238 -5.71 -4.08 -16.99
N CYS A 239 -5.87 -5.21 -16.31
CA CYS A 239 -7.20 -5.68 -15.92
C CYS A 239 -7.77 -4.71 -14.88
N LEU A 240 -8.96 -4.17 -15.12
CA LEU A 240 -9.56 -3.18 -14.23
C LEU A 240 -10.25 -3.79 -13.01
N ASP A 241 -10.49 -5.09 -13.03
CA ASP A 241 -11.05 -5.83 -11.92
C ASP A 241 -10.08 -5.92 -10.73
N TYR A 242 -10.63 -6.35 -9.59
CA TYR A 242 -9.92 -6.49 -8.32
C TYR A 242 -10.10 -7.90 -7.75
N ASP A 243 -10.37 -8.90 -8.59
CA ASP A 243 -10.23 -10.30 -8.20
C ASP A 243 -8.75 -10.70 -8.13
N THR A 244 -8.48 -11.85 -7.49
CA THR A 244 -7.12 -12.36 -7.29
C THR A 244 -6.34 -12.53 -8.59
N SER A 245 -6.96 -13.08 -9.64
CA SER A 245 -6.31 -13.30 -10.93
C SER A 245 -5.90 -11.98 -11.57
N SER A 246 -6.78 -10.98 -11.50
CA SER A 246 -6.51 -9.62 -11.99
C SER A 246 -5.39 -8.92 -11.21
N VAL A 247 -5.34 -9.07 -9.89
CA VAL A 247 -4.24 -8.54 -9.07
C VAL A 247 -2.91 -9.17 -9.47
N ILE A 248 -2.86 -10.50 -9.58
CA ILE A 248 -1.63 -11.22 -9.98
C ILE A 248 -1.20 -10.80 -11.40
N ASN A 249 -2.13 -10.78 -12.36
CA ASN A 249 -1.81 -10.43 -13.75
C ASN A 249 -1.24 -9.02 -13.87
N ASN A 250 -1.87 -8.03 -13.22
CA ASN A 250 -1.37 -6.67 -13.22
C ASN A 250 -0.02 -6.55 -12.50
N SER A 251 0.17 -7.28 -11.39
CA SER A 251 1.46 -7.30 -10.67
C SER A 251 2.59 -7.80 -11.58
N LYS A 252 2.35 -8.86 -12.36
CA LYS A 252 3.32 -9.38 -13.36
C LYS A 252 3.63 -8.36 -14.45
N ILE A 253 2.61 -7.66 -14.96
CA ILE A 253 2.79 -6.61 -15.97
C ILE A 253 3.68 -5.49 -15.41
N ILE A 254 3.39 -5.00 -14.20
CA ILE A 254 4.18 -3.94 -13.57
C ILE A 254 5.63 -4.41 -13.41
N TYR A 255 5.86 -5.59 -12.82
CA TYR A 255 7.20 -6.10 -12.59
C TYR A 255 7.99 -6.31 -13.89
N LYS A 256 7.35 -6.75 -14.98
CA LYS A 256 7.99 -6.89 -16.29
C LYS A 256 8.65 -5.59 -16.76
N TYR A 257 8.06 -4.43 -16.49
CA TYR A 257 8.52 -3.14 -17.01
C TYR A 257 9.27 -2.29 -15.97
N PHE A 258 8.99 -2.47 -14.68
CA PHE A 258 9.56 -1.68 -13.60
C PHE A 258 10.52 -2.46 -12.68
N GLY A 259 10.58 -3.78 -12.80
CA GLY A 259 11.55 -4.62 -12.08
C GLY A 259 11.52 -4.41 -10.57
N SER A 260 12.71 -4.20 -9.98
CA SER A 260 12.90 -4.00 -8.54
C SER A 260 12.32 -2.68 -8.02
N HIS A 261 11.89 -1.76 -8.88
CA HIS A 261 11.17 -0.54 -8.46
C HIS A 261 9.66 -0.78 -8.25
N TYR A 262 9.14 -1.95 -8.65
CA TYR A 262 7.75 -2.36 -8.50
C TYR A 262 6.74 -1.31 -9.04
N ASP A 263 5.69 -1.01 -8.29
CA ASP A 263 4.64 -0.04 -8.65
C ASP A 263 4.95 1.42 -8.27
N LEU A 264 6.03 1.68 -7.53
CA LEU A 264 6.29 3.01 -7.00
C LEU A 264 6.57 4.09 -8.04
N PRO A 265 7.35 3.83 -9.12
CA PRO A 265 7.52 4.82 -10.17
C PRO A 265 6.17 5.28 -10.76
N LEU A 266 5.24 4.35 -10.97
CA LEU A 266 3.89 4.68 -11.44
C LEU A 266 3.09 5.46 -10.40
N PHE A 267 3.22 5.08 -9.13
CA PHE A 267 2.58 5.75 -8.01
C PHE A 267 3.05 7.20 -7.87
N ASP A 268 4.35 7.47 -7.83
CA ASP A 268 4.89 8.83 -7.69
C ASP A 268 4.69 9.68 -8.92
N PHE A 269 4.84 9.08 -10.10
CA PHE A 269 4.62 9.78 -11.35
C PHE A 269 3.19 10.32 -11.44
N SER A 270 2.20 9.53 -11.01
CA SER A 270 0.81 9.99 -10.93
C SER A 270 0.61 11.17 -9.99
N ASP A 271 1.39 11.27 -8.92
CA ASP A 271 1.31 12.40 -7.99
C ASP A 271 1.94 13.66 -8.57
N LYS A 272 3.12 13.54 -9.20
CA LYS A 272 3.77 14.64 -9.92
C LYS A 272 2.83 15.21 -10.99
N CYS A 273 2.26 14.35 -11.84
CA CYS A 273 1.32 14.77 -12.89
C CYS A 273 0.01 15.37 -12.36
N SER A 274 -0.48 14.95 -11.19
CA SER A 274 -1.73 15.48 -10.63
C SER A 274 -1.54 16.85 -9.98
N LYS A 275 -0.40 17.10 -9.32
CA LYS A 275 -0.07 18.41 -8.75
C LYS A 275 0.16 19.48 -9.82
N GLU A 276 0.59 19.08 -11.01
CA GLU A 276 0.72 19.93 -12.19
C GLU A 276 -0.62 20.20 -12.91
N LYS A 277 -1.78 19.79 -12.38
CA LYS A 277 -3.09 20.17 -12.94
C LYS A 277 -3.66 21.48 -12.39
N ASP A 278 -3.24 21.90 -11.19
CA ASP A 278 -3.76 23.11 -10.52
C ASP A 278 -3.08 24.40 -11.00
N LYS A 279 -1.88 24.28 -11.58
CA LYS A 279 -1.40 25.20 -12.61
C LYS A 279 -1.80 24.52 -13.90
N GLU A 280 -2.40 25.19 -14.89
CA GLU A 280 -2.63 24.56 -16.21
C GLU A 280 -1.41 23.70 -16.54
N CYS A 281 -1.62 22.39 -16.66
CA CYS A 281 -0.57 21.47 -17.07
C CYS A 281 -0.21 21.92 -18.47
N ASP A 282 0.72 22.87 -18.59
CA ASP A 282 1.31 23.26 -19.84
C ASP A 282 1.99 21.98 -20.28
N LYS A 283 1.31 21.24 -21.16
CA LYS A 283 1.53 19.82 -21.49
C LYS A 283 2.97 19.54 -21.95
N ARG A 284 3.80 20.58 -22.07
CA ARG A 284 5.19 20.63 -22.50
C ARG A 284 6.21 20.37 -21.40
N SER A 285 5.88 20.35 -20.11
CA SER A 285 6.86 20.06 -19.03
C SER A 285 6.91 18.59 -18.61
N CYS A 286 5.83 17.83 -18.82
CA CYS A 286 5.78 16.42 -18.48
C CYS A 286 6.67 15.60 -19.43
N ALA A 287 7.77 15.04 -18.93
CA ALA A 287 8.73 14.27 -19.73
C ALA A 287 8.07 13.11 -20.49
N VAL A 288 7.05 12.47 -19.90
CA VAL A 288 6.25 11.43 -20.57
C VAL A 288 5.36 11.99 -21.67
N PHE A 289 4.74 13.16 -21.47
CA PHE A 289 3.97 13.80 -22.53
C PHE A 289 4.87 14.24 -23.69
N ASN A 290 6.04 14.81 -23.39
CA ASN A 290 7.06 15.15 -24.38
C ASN A 290 7.57 13.93 -25.14
N TYR A 291 7.72 12.78 -24.47
CA TYR A 291 8.07 11.52 -25.13
C TYR A 291 6.92 11.00 -26.01
N CYS A 292 5.70 10.94 -25.48
CA CYS A 292 4.51 10.52 -26.24
C CYS A 292 4.17 11.44 -27.41
N ALA A 293 4.52 12.73 -27.34
CA ALA A 293 4.32 13.70 -28.42
C ALA A 293 5.36 13.61 -29.54
N LYS A 294 6.49 12.92 -29.31
CA LYS A 294 7.57 12.72 -30.29
C LYS A 294 7.47 11.40 -31.06
N LEU A 295 6.60 10.49 -30.61
CA LEU A 295 6.27 9.22 -31.28
C LEU A 295 5.11 9.41 -32.25
#